data_AF-A0A7K1K6G1-F1
#
_entry.id   AF-A0A7K1K6G1-F1
#
_cell.length_a   1.000
_cell.length_b   1.000
_cell.length_c   1.000
_cell.angle_alpha   90.00
_cell.angle_beta   90.00
_cell.angle_gamma   90.00
#
_symmetry.space_group_name_H-M   'P 1'
#
loop_
_entity.id
_entity.type
_entity.pdbx_description
1 polymer ?
#
loop_
_entity_poly.entity_id
_entity_poly.type
_entity_poly.pdbx_seq_one_letter_code
_entity_poly.pdbx_strand_id
1 'polypeptide(L)'
;MTASLMTDTSVGNWMLPRSHETQARIERVVAQTTANRESARPLRTLGVVARKALADEIEAKLRMVLSETLADLIVEGWHTYGAITTAIKKSRTQRGVEQIVPLRTHVITANRQHNLDVEVDTFPVLSLVAKAAVRLQLFAAVAVVLDGHVVEIRSGQATADGTVSVDGVEVSRKTLAFPLEAKLVLRRPPQAAVAAG
;
A
#
# COMPACT_ATOMS: atom_id res chain seq x y z
N MET A 1 25.86 -2.91 6.57
CA MET A 1 25.06 -1.85 5.89
C MET A 1 23.79 -2.51 5.39
N THR A 2 22.67 -2.33 6.07
CA THR A 2 21.39 -2.90 5.68
C THR A 2 20.91 -2.15 4.43
N ALA A 3 20.95 -2.80 3.27
CA ALA A 3 20.19 -2.35 2.12
C ALA A 3 18.73 -2.26 2.60
N SER A 4 18.18 -1.05 2.70
CA SER A 4 16.76 -0.87 2.95
C SER A 4 16.07 -1.45 1.72
N LEU A 5 15.55 -2.67 1.86
CA LEU A 5 14.97 -3.40 0.76
C LEU A 5 13.74 -2.63 0.31
N MET A 6 13.61 -2.39 -0.99
CA MET A 6 12.43 -1.71 -1.59
C MET A 6 11.10 -2.36 -1.16
N THR A 7 11.15 -3.63 -0.74
CA THR A 7 10.05 -4.38 -0.14
C THR A 7 9.46 -3.74 1.12
N ASP A 8 10.26 -3.02 1.93
CA ASP A 8 9.82 -2.36 3.16
C ASP A 8 9.27 -0.95 2.92
N THR A 9 9.33 -0.46 1.68
CA THR A 9 8.76 0.84 1.32
C THR A 9 7.24 0.74 1.34
N SER A 10 6.59 1.63 2.09
CA SER A 10 5.13 1.74 2.03
C SER A 10 4.68 2.20 0.64
N VAL A 11 3.57 1.64 0.17
CA VAL A 11 2.94 1.99 -1.10
C VAL A 11 2.71 3.50 -1.16
N GLY A 12 2.26 4.12 -0.07
CA GLY A 12 2.05 5.55 0.03
C GLY A 12 3.32 6.37 -0.18
N ASN A 13 4.46 5.97 0.38
CA ASN A 13 5.72 6.71 0.21
C ASN A 13 6.30 6.54 -1.20
N TRP A 14 6.15 5.36 -1.80
CA TRP A 14 6.56 5.11 -3.18
C TRP A 14 5.67 5.89 -4.18
N MET A 15 4.35 5.81 -4.00
CA MET A 15 3.38 6.40 -4.91
C MET A 15 3.24 7.90 -4.75
N LEU A 16 3.38 8.43 -3.55
CA LEU A 16 3.26 9.85 -3.26
C LEU A 16 4.60 10.34 -2.69
N PRO A 17 5.65 10.54 -3.50
CA PRO A 17 6.90 11.11 -3.00
C PRO A 17 6.66 12.57 -2.56
N ARG A 18 7.37 13.04 -1.54
CA ARG A 18 7.29 14.45 -1.08
C ARG A 18 7.92 15.33 -2.17
N SER A 19 7.13 15.71 -3.16
CA SER A 19 7.57 16.46 -4.32
C SER A 19 6.57 17.56 -4.66
N HIS A 20 7.08 18.69 -5.12
CA HIS A 20 6.23 19.81 -5.56
C HIS A 20 5.27 19.41 -6.69
N GLU A 21 5.64 18.44 -7.53
CA GLU A 21 4.76 17.96 -8.60
C GLU A 21 3.54 17.20 -8.06
N THR A 22 3.77 16.25 -7.15
CA THR A 22 2.67 15.50 -6.50
C THR A 22 1.75 16.45 -5.75
N GLN A 23 2.31 17.39 -4.99
CA GLN A 23 1.55 18.41 -4.28
C GLN A 23 0.71 19.27 -5.24
N ALA A 24 1.31 19.78 -6.33
CA ALA A 24 0.60 20.59 -7.32
C ALA A 24 -0.49 19.81 -8.09
N ARG A 25 -0.37 18.49 -8.20
CA ARG A 25 -1.44 17.63 -8.75
C ARG A 25 -2.59 17.51 -7.76
N ILE A 26 -2.31 17.27 -6.48
CA ILE A 26 -3.34 17.18 -5.42
C ILE A 26 -4.07 18.53 -5.29
N GLU A 27 -3.35 19.65 -5.25
CA GLU A 27 -3.94 20.99 -5.21
C GLU A 27 -4.91 21.22 -6.38
N ARG A 28 -4.54 20.78 -7.59
CA ARG A 28 -5.41 20.87 -8.78
C ARG A 28 -6.67 20.02 -8.62
N VAL A 29 -6.56 18.80 -8.10
CA VAL A 29 -7.74 17.95 -7.86
C VAL A 29 -8.67 18.62 -6.84
N VAL A 30 -8.14 19.10 -5.73
CA VAL A 30 -8.93 19.80 -4.71
C VAL A 30 -9.62 21.03 -5.31
N ALA A 31 -8.91 21.85 -6.09
CA ALA A 31 -9.50 23.01 -6.76
C ALA A 31 -10.63 22.62 -7.73
N GLN A 32 -10.45 21.57 -8.52
CA GLN A 32 -11.46 21.07 -9.46
C GLN A 32 -12.70 20.51 -8.74
N THR A 33 -12.50 19.67 -7.73
CA THR A 33 -13.60 19.05 -6.97
C THR A 33 -14.40 20.10 -6.20
N THR A 34 -13.72 21.10 -5.63
CA THR A 34 -14.39 22.18 -4.87
C THR A 34 -15.12 23.18 -5.76
N ALA A 35 -14.64 23.44 -6.97
CA ALA A 35 -15.29 24.35 -7.93
C ALA A 35 -16.69 23.89 -8.35
N ASN A 36 -16.95 22.57 -8.30
CA ASN A 36 -18.22 21.98 -8.74
C ASN A 36 -19.21 21.67 -7.60
N ARG A 37 -18.83 21.83 -6.32
CA ARG A 37 -19.69 21.50 -5.16
C ARG A 37 -20.10 22.72 -4.35
N GLU A 38 -21.40 22.84 -4.06
CA GLU A 38 -21.94 23.93 -3.22
C GLU A 38 -21.49 23.83 -1.76
N SER A 39 -21.39 22.62 -1.22
CA SER A 39 -20.88 22.39 0.14
C SER A 39 -19.42 22.85 0.31
N ALA A 40 -18.66 22.92 -0.78
CA ALA A 40 -17.28 23.34 -0.79
C ALA A 40 -17.07 24.87 -0.91
N ARG A 41 -18.14 25.68 -0.84
CA ARG A 41 -18.04 27.15 -0.85
C ARG A 41 -17.02 27.71 0.16
N PRO A 42 -16.93 27.22 1.43
CA PRO A 42 -15.91 27.68 2.38
C PRO A 42 -14.48 27.41 1.91
N LEU A 43 -14.25 26.36 1.12
CA LEU A 43 -12.91 26.04 0.58
C LEU A 43 -12.49 26.99 -0.54
N ARG A 44 -13.46 27.60 -1.25
CA ARG A 44 -13.19 28.56 -2.33
C ARG A 44 -12.69 29.89 -1.77
N THR A 45 -13.12 30.27 -0.58
CA THR A 45 -12.70 31.51 0.09
C THR A 45 -11.37 31.36 0.82
N LEU A 46 -10.83 30.14 0.92
CA LEU A 46 -9.49 29.91 1.48
C LEU A 46 -8.42 30.62 0.66
N GLY A 47 -7.55 31.35 1.35
CA GLY A 47 -6.33 31.90 0.78
C GLY A 47 -5.36 30.80 0.35
N VAL A 48 -4.36 31.17 -0.45
CA VAL A 48 -3.35 30.25 -1.03
C VAL A 48 -2.70 29.37 0.05
N VAL A 49 -2.37 29.95 1.20
CA VAL A 49 -1.74 29.24 2.33
C VAL A 49 -2.64 28.13 2.89
N ALA A 50 -3.93 28.42 3.08
CA ALA A 50 -4.88 27.45 3.63
C ALA A 50 -5.21 26.32 2.63
N ARG A 51 -5.26 26.61 1.32
CA ARG A 51 -5.40 25.58 0.28
C ARG A 51 -4.20 24.64 0.23
N LYS A 52 -2.99 25.20 0.37
CA LYS A 52 -1.76 24.42 0.44
C LYS A 52 -1.74 23.50 1.66
N ALA A 53 -2.10 24.02 2.84
CA ALA A 53 -2.20 23.24 4.06
C ALA A 53 -3.20 22.08 3.93
N LEU A 54 -4.36 22.33 3.31
CA LEU A 54 -5.35 21.28 3.04
C LEU A 54 -4.79 20.20 2.09
N ALA A 55 -4.07 20.60 1.03
CA ALA A 55 -3.44 19.66 0.12
C ALA A 55 -2.37 18.80 0.82
N ASP A 56 -1.56 19.42 1.69
CA ASP A 56 -0.56 18.71 2.51
C ASP A 56 -1.21 17.71 3.46
N GLU A 57 -2.34 18.07 4.08
CA GLU A 57 -3.10 17.17 4.96
C GLU A 57 -3.72 15.99 4.19
N ILE A 58 -4.31 16.25 3.02
CA ILE A 58 -4.84 15.21 2.14
C ILE A 58 -3.71 14.27 1.72
N GLU A 59 -2.55 14.79 1.33
CA GLU A 59 -1.39 13.97 0.97
C GLU A 59 -0.92 13.11 2.16
N ALA A 60 -0.84 13.68 3.36
CA ALA A 60 -0.46 12.95 4.57
C ALA A 60 -1.45 11.82 4.89
N LYS A 61 -2.76 12.09 4.79
CA LYS A 61 -3.80 11.08 4.99
C LYS A 61 -3.76 9.99 3.93
N LEU A 62 -3.55 10.35 2.66
CA LEU A 62 -3.37 9.38 1.57
C LEU A 62 -2.19 8.43 1.83
N ARG A 63 -1.05 8.96 2.30
CA ARG A 63 0.11 8.12 2.67
C ARG A 63 -0.20 7.20 3.84
N MET A 64 -0.97 7.67 4.82
CA MET A 64 -1.34 6.90 6.01
C MET A 64 -2.26 5.73 5.65
N VAL A 65 -3.27 5.95 4.81
CA VAL A 65 -4.18 4.87 4.38
C VAL A 65 -3.49 3.88 3.43
N LEU A 66 -2.45 4.31 2.71
CA LEU A 66 -1.57 3.47 1.89
C LEU A 66 -0.29 3.05 2.63
N SER A 67 -0.39 2.76 3.92
CA SER A 67 0.76 2.45 4.77
C SER A 67 1.31 1.03 4.60
N GLU A 68 0.57 0.13 3.95
CA GLU A 68 1.03 -1.22 3.60
C GLU A 68 2.31 -1.17 2.76
N THR A 69 3.21 -2.12 3.00
CA THR A 69 4.46 -2.24 2.25
C THR A 69 4.27 -3.08 0.99
N LEU A 70 5.19 -2.98 0.03
CA LEU A 70 5.19 -3.88 -1.12
C LEU A 70 5.34 -5.36 -0.71
N ALA A 71 6.07 -5.63 0.38
CA ALA A 71 6.16 -6.97 0.97
C ALA A 71 4.79 -7.47 1.47
N ASP A 72 4.02 -6.63 2.17
CA ASP A 72 2.70 -7.00 2.67
C ASP A 72 1.77 -7.40 1.52
N LEU A 73 1.77 -6.64 0.42
CA LEU A 73 1.01 -6.98 -0.78
C LEU A 73 1.43 -8.30 -1.41
N ILE A 74 2.74 -8.58 -1.44
CA ILE A 74 3.27 -9.85 -1.97
C ILE A 74 2.80 -11.03 -1.11
N VAL A 75 2.91 -10.90 0.22
CA VAL A 75 2.51 -11.94 1.17
C VAL A 75 1.00 -12.18 1.11
N GLU A 76 0.19 -11.12 1.06
CA GLU A 76 -1.27 -11.20 0.88
C GLU A 76 -1.61 -11.95 -0.41
N GLY A 77 -0.98 -11.57 -1.54
CA GLY A 77 -1.19 -12.26 -2.81
C GLY A 77 -0.82 -13.74 -2.77
N TRP A 78 0.28 -14.10 -2.10
CA TRP A 78 0.72 -15.49 -1.97
C TRP A 78 -0.18 -16.36 -1.10
N HIS A 79 -0.94 -15.80 -0.16
CA HIS A 79 -1.96 -16.56 0.57
C HIS A 79 -3.03 -17.16 -0.36
N THR A 80 -3.22 -16.56 -1.55
CA THR A 80 -4.13 -17.09 -2.58
C THR A 80 -3.48 -18.13 -3.50
N TYR A 81 -2.16 -18.29 -3.46
CA TYR A 81 -1.43 -19.18 -4.36
C TYR A 81 -1.33 -20.61 -3.82
N GLY A 82 -1.87 -21.57 -4.58
CA GLY A 82 -2.03 -22.96 -4.13
C GLY A 82 -0.73 -23.65 -3.69
N ALA A 83 0.41 -23.35 -4.32
CA ALA A 83 1.70 -23.95 -3.94
C ALA A 83 2.18 -23.46 -2.55
N ILE A 84 2.02 -22.16 -2.28
CA ILE A 84 2.35 -21.56 -0.98
C ILE A 84 1.39 -22.09 0.09
N THR A 85 0.09 -22.12 -0.20
CA THR A 85 -0.91 -22.66 0.74
C THR A 85 -0.65 -24.13 1.07
N THR A 86 -0.20 -24.93 0.10
CA THR A 86 0.19 -26.33 0.31
C THR A 86 1.44 -26.43 1.20
N ALA A 87 2.46 -25.61 0.92
CA ALA A 87 3.67 -25.55 1.74
C ALA A 87 3.38 -25.09 3.17
N ILE A 88 2.49 -24.13 3.37
CA ILE A 88 2.01 -23.68 4.70
C ILE A 88 1.38 -24.83 5.46
N LYS A 89 0.46 -25.58 4.84
CA LYS A 89 -0.19 -26.73 5.47
C LYS A 89 0.82 -27.81 5.85
N LYS A 90 1.75 -28.14 4.95
CA LYS A 90 2.81 -29.13 5.18
C LYS A 90 3.80 -28.68 6.27
N SER A 91 4.17 -27.41 6.28
CA SER A 91 5.08 -26.84 7.29
C SER A 91 4.49 -26.90 8.70
N ARG A 92 3.16 -26.81 8.85
CA ARG A 92 2.50 -26.99 10.16
C ARG A 92 2.62 -28.40 10.72
N THR A 93 2.67 -29.42 9.85
CA THR A 93 2.83 -30.82 10.27
C THR A 93 4.30 -31.21 10.45
N GLN A 94 5.23 -30.45 9.86
CA GLN A 94 6.68 -30.65 9.94
C GLN A 94 7.35 -29.42 10.56
N ARG A 95 7.13 -29.21 11.87
CA ARG A 95 7.67 -28.04 12.57
C ARG A 95 9.19 -27.98 12.51
N GLY A 96 9.72 -26.77 12.38
CA GLY A 96 11.16 -26.52 12.25
C GLY A 96 11.76 -26.88 10.88
N VAL A 97 10.97 -27.44 9.95
CA VAL A 97 11.44 -27.78 8.61
C VAL A 97 11.00 -26.71 7.61
N GLU A 98 12.00 -26.05 7.01
CA GLU A 98 11.79 -25.11 5.93
C GLU A 98 11.19 -25.80 4.70
N GLN A 99 10.10 -25.23 4.18
CA GLN A 99 9.57 -25.59 2.88
C GLN A 99 9.95 -24.49 1.89
N ILE A 100 10.81 -24.83 0.93
CA ILE A 100 11.25 -23.92 -0.12
C ILE A 100 10.28 -24.05 -1.29
N VAL A 101 9.68 -22.94 -1.70
CA VAL A 101 8.66 -22.89 -2.74
C VAL A 101 9.13 -22.00 -3.89
N PRO A 102 9.63 -22.58 -4.99
CA PRO A 102 9.89 -21.83 -6.21
C PRO A 102 8.56 -21.45 -6.88
N LEU A 103 8.44 -20.19 -7.25
CA LEU A 103 7.25 -19.63 -7.87
C LEU A 103 7.51 -19.35 -9.35
N ARG A 104 6.55 -19.79 -10.18
CA ARG A 104 6.47 -19.33 -11.57
C ARG A 104 6.09 -17.85 -11.60
N THR A 105 6.20 -17.22 -12.77
CA THR A 105 5.75 -15.84 -12.96
C THR A 105 4.35 -15.64 -12.39
N HIS A 106 4.24 -14.73 -11.43
CA HIS A 106 3.01 -14.53 -10.67
C HIS A 106 2.63 -13.06 -10.71
N VAL A 107 1.34 -12.78 -10.89
CA VAL A 107 0.80 -11.42 -10.92
C VAL A 107 -0.12 -11.25 -9.72
N ILE A 108 0.16 -10.23 -8.93
CA ILE A 108 -0.66 -9.83 -7.79
C ILE A 108 -1.24 -8.45 -8.12
N THR A 109 -2.55 -8.31 -7.93
CA THR A 109 -3.23 -7.02 -8.12
C THR A 109 -3.89 -6.64 -6.80
N ALA A 110 -3.55 -5.47 -6.29
CA ALA A 110 -4.14 -4.89 -5.10
C ALA A 110 -4.87 -3.59 -5.48
N ASN A 111 -6.18 -3.56 -5.23
CA ASN A 111 -7.00 -2.38 -5.43
C ASN A 111 -7.56 -1.94 -4.08
N ARG A 112 -7.29 -0.70 -3.69
CA ARG A 112 -7.79 -0.07 -2.46
C ARG A 112 -8.63 1.13 -2.80
N GLN A 113 -9.70 1.33 -2.03
CA GLN A 113 -10.52 2.53 -2.09
C GLN A 113 -10.72 3.04 -0.67
N HIS A 114 -10.45 4.32 -0.46
CA HIS A 114 -10.62 5.00 0.81
C HIS A 114 -11.44 6.27 0.62
N ASN A 115 -12.35 6.52 1.55
CA ASN A 115 -13.06 7.81 1.62
C ASN A 115 -12.27 8.71 2.58
N LEU A 116 -12.04 9.96 2.17
CA LEU A 116 -11.41 10.99 2.98
C LEU A 116 -12.43 12.10 3.21
N ASP A 117 -12.89 12.22 4.44
CA ASP A 117 -13.77 13.31 4.85
C ASP A 117 -12.92 14.48 5.34
N VAL A 118 -13.15 15.65 4.75
CA VAL A 118 -12.51 16.92 5.07
C VAL A 118 -13.51 17.76 5.83
N GLU A 119 -13.14 18.09 7.06
CA GLU A 119 -13.89 18.97 7.94
C GLU A 119 -13.10 20.27 8.18
N VAL A 120 -13.80 21.39 8.27
CA VAL A 120 -13.24 22.67 8.71
C VAL A 120 -14.07 23.11 9.90
N ASP A 121 -13.42 23.34 11.04
CA ASP A 121 -14.09 23.66 12.32
C ASP A 121 -15.22 22.68 12.66
N THR A 122 -14.99 21.37 12.47
CA THR A 122 -15.97 20.26 12.66
C THR A 122 -17.16 20.25 11.70
N PHE A 123 -17.19 21.13 10.70
CA PHE A 123 -18.19 21.08 9.64
C PHE A 123 -17.66 20.27 8.46
N PRO A 124 -18.37 19.22 8.00
CA PRO A 124 -17.99 18.47 6.81
C PRO A 124 -18.12 19.36 5.58
N VAL A 125 -17.00 19.57 4.88
CA VAL A 125 -16.94 20.48 3.74
C VAL A 125 -16.77 19.71 2.42
N LEU A 126 -16.05 18.58 2.47
CA LEU A 126 -15.71 17.82 1.28
C LEU A 126 -15.41 16.35 1.61
N SER A 127 -16.03 15.41 0.91
CA SER A 127 -15.61 14.00 0.92
C SER A 127 -14.91 13.66 -0.40
N LEU A 128 -13.74 13.04 -0.34
CA LEU A 128 -12.94 12.64 -1.48
C LEU A 128 -12.84 11.11 -1.52
N VAL A 129 -12.93 10.52 -2.71
CA VAL A 129 -12.69 9.09 -2.92
C VAL A 129 -11.28 8.89 -3.46
N ALA A 130 -10.39 8.36 -2.63
CA ALA A 130 -9.06 7.96 -3.03
C ALA A 130 -9.05 6.50 -3.50
N LYS A 131 -8.41 6.24 -4.63
CA LYS A 131 -8.20 4.88 -5.14
C LYS A 131 -6.71 4.65 -5.36
N ALA A 132 -6.22 3.52 -4.88
CA ALA A 132 -4.89 3.03 -5.20
C ALA A 132 -5.00 1.68 -5.91
N ALA A 133 -4.34 1.57 -7.05
CA ALA A 133 -4.23 0.32 -7.80
C ALA A 133 -2.74 -0.01 -7.93
N VAL A 134 -2.35 -1.19 -7.46
CA VAL A 134 -0.97 -1.69 -7.56
C VAL A 134 -1.02 -3.05 -8.26
N ARG A 135 -0.19 -3.20 -9.28
CA ARG A 135 0.03 -4.47 -9.97
C ARG A 135 1.48 -4.87 -9.82
N LEU A 136 1.70 -6.02 -9.19
CA LEU A 136 3.00 -6.60 -8.96
C LEU A 136 3.18 -7.80 -9.88
N GLN A 137 4.29 -7.84 -10.62
CA GLN A 137 4.72 -9.00 -11.38
C GLN A 137 5.99 -9.56 -10.75
N LEU A 138 5.92 -10.80 -10.28
CA LEU A 138 7.03 -11.48 -9.63
C LEU A 138 7.62 -12.51 -10.60
N PHE A 139 8.95 -12.54 -10.70
CA PHE A 139 9.72 -13.42 -11.57
C PHE A 139 10.75 -14.19 -10.76
N ALA A 140 10.87 -15.50 -11.04
CA ALA A 140 11.85 -16.39 -10.40
C ALA A 140 11.86 -16.27 -8.86
N ALA A 141 10.69 -16.02 -8.25
CA ALA A 141 10.58 -15.79 -6.83
C ALA A 141 10.70 -17.11 -6.06
N VAL A 142 11.47 -17.11 -4.97
CA VAL A 142 11.61 -18.28 -4.09
C VAL A 142 11.19 -17.88 -2.68
N ALA A 143 10.09 -18.45 -2.21
CA ALA A 143 9.59 -18.23 -0.86
C ALA A 143 10.02 -19.35 0.07
N VAL A 144 10.27 -19.01 1.34
CA VAL A 144 10.53 -19.99 2.40
C VAL A 144 9.37 -19.94 3.37
N VAL A 145 8.83 -21.12 3.64
CA VAL A 145 7.75 -21.31 4.60
C VAL A 145 8.27 -22.10 5.79
N LEU A 146 8.05 -21.58 7.00
CA LEU A 146 8.44 -22.20 8.25
C LEU A 146 7.29 -22.08 9.26
N ASP A 147 7.01 -23.18 9.97
CA ASP A 147 5.93 -23.30 10.95
C ASP A 147 4.59 -22.72 10.47
N GLY A 148 4.28 -22.91 9.19
CA GLY A 148 3.04 -22.45 8.57
C GLY A 148 2.99 -20.96 8.22
N HIS A 149 4.13 -20.27 8.15
CA HIS A 149 4.23 -18.87 7.77
C HIS A 149 5.29 -18.67 6.69
N VAL A 150 5.06 -17.72 5.78
CA VAL A 150 6.12 -17.28 4.85
C VAL A 150 7.10 -16.41 5.65
N VAL A 151 8.35 -16.83 5.76
CA VAL A 151 9.36 -16.18 6.61
C VAL A 151 10.44 -15.44 5.82
N GLU A 152 10.62 -15.78 4.55
CA GLU A 152 11.67 -15.22 3.72
C GLU A 152 11.29 -15.30 2.24
N ILE A 153 11.71 -14.28 1.50
CA ILE A 153 11.83 -14.30 0.05
C ILE A 153 13.33 -14.35 -0.25
N ARG A 154 13.80 -15.51 -0.70
CA ARG A 154 15.24 -15.77 -0.89
C ARG A 154 15.81 -15.15 -2.14
N SER A 155 14.99 -15.06 -3.18
CA SER A 155 15.41 -14.57 -4.48
C SER A 155 14.19 -14.20 -5.32
N GLY A 156 14.45 -13.41 -6.36
CA GLY A 156 13.50 -13.11 -7.42
C GLY A 156 13.64 -11.69 -7.91
N GLN A 157 12.79 -11.31 -8.86
CA GLN A 157 12.66 -9.94 -9.33
C GLN A 157 11.19 -9.56 -9.32
N ALA A 158 10.91 -8.29 -9.07
CA ALA A 158 9.57 -7.75 -9.13
C ALA A 158 9.51 -6.48 -9.96
N THR A 159 8.41 -6.34 -10.70
CA THR A 159 7.98 -5.06 -11.26
C THR A 159 6.68 -4.66 -10.58
N ALA A 160 6.62 -3.45 -10.05
CA ALA A 160 5.42 -2.84 -9.50
C ALA A 160 4.97 -1.70 -10.41
N ASP A 161 3.72 -1.74 -10.84
CA ASP A 161 3.02 -0.65 -11.52
C ASP A 161 1.91 -0.15 -10.60
N GLY A 162 2.01 1.10 -10.17
CA GLY A 162 1.09 1.72 -9.24
C GLY A 162 0.40 2.93 -9.84
N THR A 163 -0.84 3.17 -9.44
CA THR A 163 -1.61 4.38 -9.75
C THR A 163 -2.39 4.81 -8.51
N VAL A 164 -2.36 6.11 -8.19
CA VAL A 164 -3.21 6.73 -7.18
C VAL A 164 -4.08 7.77 -7.86
N SER A 165 -5.37 7.73 -7.58
CA SER A 165 -6.34 8.73 -8.04
C SER A 165 -7.20 9.23 -6.88
N VAL A 166 -7.70 10.46 -7.02
CA VAL A 166 -8.61 11.11 -6.08
C VAL A 166 -9.78 11.65 -6.88
N ASP A 167 -11.01 11.25 -6.53
CA ASP A 167 -12.25 11.54 -7.27
C ASP A 167 -12.14 11.24 -8.78
N GLY A 168 -11.41 10.18 -9.12
CA GLY A 168 -11.18 9.75 -10.50
C GLY A 168 -10.05 10.48 -11.24
N VAL A 169 -9.44 11.50 -10.64
CA VAL A 169 -8.29 12.21 -11.22
C VAL A 169 -7.00 11.55 -10.77
N GLU A 170 -6.14 11.16 -11.73
CA GLU A 170 -4.83 10.57 -11.44
C GLU A 170 -3.88 11.60 -10.79
N VAL A 171 -3.51 11.35 -9.54
CA VAL A 171 -2.55 12.19 -8.80
C VAL A 171 -1.14 11.64 -8.90
N SER A 172 -0.99 10.33 -9.13
CA SER A 172 0.32 9.69 -9.31
C SER A 172 0.23 8.39 -10.10
N ARG A 173 1.26 8.14 -10.89
CA ARG A 173 1.54 6.86 -11.55
C ARG A 173 3.03 6.58 -11.45
N LYS A 174 3.40 5.38 -11.03
CA LYS A 174 4.79 4.97 -10.87
C LYS A 174 4.99 3.54 -11.32
N THR A 175 6.17 3.29 -11.88
CA THR A 175 6.66 1.95 -12.14
C THR A 175 8.00 1.79 -11.43
N LEU A 176 8.23 0.63 -10.84
CA LEU A 176 9.46 0.30 -10.14
C LEU A 176 9.84 -1.15 -10.43
N ALA A 177 11.09 -1.39 -10.77
CA ALA A 177 11.69 -2.73 -10.78
C ALA A 177 12.62 -2.87 -9.57
N PHE A 178 12.54 -4.00 -8.86
CA PHE A 178 13.34 -4.23 -7.66
C PHE A 178 13.62 -5.73 -7.44
N PRO A 179 14.77 -6.08 -6.83
CA PRO A 179 15.05 -7.46 -6.44
C PRO A 179 14.12 -7.89 -5.28
N LEU A 180 13.69 -9.14 -5.34
CA LEU A 180 12.93 -9.80 -4.28
C LEU A 180 13.88 -10.55 -3.37
N GLU A 181 14.50 -9.85 -2.44
CA GLU A 181 15.25 -10.45 -1.35
C GLU A 181 14.77 -9.80 -0.08
N ALA A 182 14.07 -10.54 0.78
CA ALA A 182 13.55 -9.97 2.02
C ALA A 182 13.36 -11.03 3.09
N LYS A 183 13.90 -10.75 4.28
CA LYS A 183 13.50 -11.47 5.49
C LYS A 183 12.23 -10.85 6.01
N LEU A 184 11.16 -11.62 6.03
CA LEU A 184 9.88 -11.16 6.52
C LEU A 184 9.87 -11.32 8.03
N VAL A 185 9.91 -10.20 8.75
CA VAL A 185 9.68 -10.24 10.19
C VAL A 185 8.22 -10.62 10.38
N LEU A 186 7.97 -11.85 10.83
CA LEU A 186 6.65 -12.26 11.26
C LEU A 186 6.22 -11.36 12.42
N ARG A 187 5.44 -10.32 12.14
CA ARG A 187 4.67 -9.65 13.18
C ARG A 187 3.65 -10.67 13.65
N ARG A 188 3.94 -11.30 14.79
CA ARG A 188 3.00 -12.19 15.46
C ARG A 188 1.66 -11.43 15.56
N PRO A 189 0.53 -11.96 15.06
CA PRO A 189 -0.75 -11.31 15.29
C PRO A 189 -0.92 -11.12 16.81
N PRO A 190 -1.52 -10.02 17.29
CA PRO A 190 -1.81 -9.87 18.71
C PRO A 190 -2.55 -11.12 19.15
N GLN A 191 -1.94 -11.90 20.05
CA GLN A 191 -2.61 -13.04 20.65
C GLN A 191 -3.88 -12.50 21.27
N ALA A 192 -5.04 -12.92 20.75
CA ALA A 192 -6.27 -12.78 21.48
C ALA A 192 -6.00 -13.43 22.84
N ALA A 193 -5.99 -12.62 23.89
CA ALA A 193 -5.86 -13.10 25.25
C ALA A 193 -6.94 -14.15 25.42
N VAL A 194 -6.54 -15.42 25.50
CA VAL A 194 -7.43 -16.49 25.92
C VAL A 194 -7.74 -16.16 27.36
N ALA A 195 -8.90 -15.55 27.58
CA ALA A 195 -9.47 -15.41 28.90
C ALA A 195 -9.73 -16.83 29.39
N ALA A 196 -8.83 -17.33 30.24
CA ALA A 196 -9.14 -18.43 31.12
C ALA A 196 -10.10 -17.89 32.19
N GLY A 197 -11.34 -18.37 32.14
CA GLY A 197 -12.39 -18.16 33.13
C GLY A 197 -13.44 -19.24 32.95
#